data_AF-A0A1Y1WAT6-F1
#
_entry.id   AF-A0A1Y1WAT6-F1
#
_cell.length_a   1.000
_cell.length_b   1.000
_cell.length_c   1.000
_cell.angle_alpha   90.00
_cell.angle_beta   90.00
_cell.angle_gamma   90.00
#
_symmetry.space_group_name_H-M   'P 1'
#
loop_
_entity.id
_entity.type
_entity.pdbx_description
1 polymer ?
#
loop_
_entity_poly.entity_id
_entity_poly.type
_entity_poly.pdbx_seq_one_letter_code
_entity_poly.pdbx_strand_id
1 'polypeptide(L)'
;MSEGYSLAGGINLPKILRLLGSDGQRYKQLVKGKDDMRQDAVIEQLFQVINSFMAPADRLHIRTYMVVPLTKRCGVLQWVDSTMPFGEWFRENESKYRPDAPTTMQMRAAVHNVHKQKDVTPKQKLDIFSRVCAQAPPIFRFFFYSMFYDAQTWFERRDVYIRSAAVSSMAGWALGIGDRHLQNILVDTRTAELVHIDLGIAFDLGRLLPVPELVPFRLTREMQDGMGMFGLEATFKESCRVALDKMRENARVVITILNVLKVDPLYMWSLIPLRRDKIERTASINSTRMSSQPNAALPMNAEDNKEASRSILHVGKRLNANISVEGQVNELIQQATDPNSLSRMFEGWSAWY
;
A
#
# COMPACT_ATOMS: atom_id res chain seq x y z
N MET A 1 3.12 -0.56 -34.59
CA MET A 1 2.45 0.39 -33.68
C MET A 1 3.50 1.36 -33.19
N SER A 2 3.32 2.63 -33.54
CA SER A 2 4.27 3.74 -33.38
C SER A 2 4.54 4.10 -31.92
N GLU A 3 5.62 4.85 -31.69
CA GLU A 3 5.76 5.71 -30.53
C GLU A 3 4.44 6.46 -30.28
N GLY A 4 4.00 6.47 -29.03
CA GLY A 4 2.67 6.98 -28.68
C GLY A 4 2.43 6.93 -27.18
N TYR A 5 1.41 7.64 -26.75
CA TYR A 5 0.95 7.63 -25.37
C TYR A 5 -0.47 7.06 -25.28
N SER A 6 -0.76 6.41 -24.16
CA SER A 6 -2.12 6.03 -23.77
C SER A 6 -2.46 6.66 -22.43
N LEU A 7 -3.75 6.84 -22.14
CA LEU A 7 -4.22 7.31 -20.84
C LEU A 7 -4.47 6.11 -19.94
N ALA A 8 -3.99 6.15 -18.69
CA ALA A 8 -4.21 5.06 -17.73
C ALA A 8 -5.60 5.10 -17.05
N GLY A 9 -6.43 6.11 -17.36
CA GLY A 9 -7.67 6.41 -16.65
C GLY A 9 -7.43 7.12 -15.30
N GLY A 10 -8.50 7.36 -14.53
CA GLY A 10 -8.42 8.00 -13.20
C GLY A 10 -8.43 9.55 -13.22
N ILE A 11 -8.51 10.14 -12.02
CA ILE A 11 -8.83 11.57 -11.81
C ILE A 11 -7.77 12.52 -12.43
N ASN A 12 -6.49 12.15 -12.36
CA ASN A 12 -5.40 13.00 -12.85
C ASN A 12 -4.94 12.65 -14.28
N LEU A 13 -5.62 11.69 -14.93
CA LEU A 13 -5.34 11.24 -16.30
C LEU A 13 -3.84 11.10 -16.61
N PRO A 14 -3.11 10.28 -15.84
CA PRO A 14 -1.68 10.08 -16.07
C PRO A 14 -1.46 9.43 -17.44
N LYS A 15 -0.34 9.79 -18.07
CA LYS A 15 -0.01 9.39 -19.44
C LYS A 15 1.01 8.25 -19.39
N ILE A 16 0.70 7.14 -20.04
CA ILE A 16 1.62 6.03 -20.22
C ILE A 16 2.36 6.27 -21.53
N LEU A 17 3.66 6.49 -21.45
CA LEU A 17 4.56 6.59 -22.60
C LEU A 17 5.13 5.21 -22.92
N ARG A 18 5.29 4.91 -24.21
CA ARG A 18 5.99 3.73 -24.71
C ARG A 18 7.20 4.19 -25.53
N LEU A 19 8.39 3.87 -25.06
CA LEU A 19 9.66 4.34 -25.60
C LEU A 19 10.48 3.14 -26.09
N LEU A 20 11.25 3.33 -27.17
CA LEU A 20 12.23 2.37 -27.64
C LEU A 20 13.61 2.81 -27.14
N GLY A 21 14.28 1.97 -26.35
CA GLY A 21 15.63 2.21 -25.89
C GLY A 21 16.66 2.04 -27.01
N SER A 22 17.86 2.58 -26.80
CA SER A 22 18.99 2.38 -27.71
C SER A 22 19.45 0.93 -27.81
N ASP A 23 19.05 0.09 -26.85
CA ASP A 23 19.25 -1.36 -26.82
C ASP A 23 18.18 -2.14 -27.62
N GLY A 24 17.24 -1.44 -28.25
CA GLY A 24 16.14 -2.03 -29.01
C GLY A 24 14.99 -2.57 -28.13
N GLN A 25 15.06 -2.40 -26.81
CA GLN A 25 14.00 -2.83 -25.90
C GLN A 25 12.93 -1.75 -25.72
N ARG A 26 11.69 -2.18 -25.43
CA ARG A 26 10.57 -1.27 -25.21
C ARG A 26 10.36 -1.03 -23.73
N TYR A 27 10.33 0.24 -23.34
CA TYR A 27 10.10 0.67 -21.98
C TYR A 27 8.79 1.42 -21.87
N LYS A 28 8.03 1.11 -20.82
CA LYS A 28 6.86 1.90 -20.43
C LYS A 28 7.23 2.85 -19.29
N GLN A 29 6.69 4.05 -19.34
CA GLN A 29 6.83 5.05 -18.29
C GLN A 29 5.48 5.68 -18.00
N LEU A 30 5.22 6.03 -16.74
CA LEU A 30 4.02 6.74 -16.32
C LEU A 30 4.38 8.19 -15.99
N VAL A 31 3.80 9.13 -16.72
CA VAL A 31 3.89 10.56 -16.42
C VAL A 31 2.70 10.96 -15.57
N LYS A 32 2.95 11.24 -14.29
CA LYS A 32 1.95 11.80 -13.36
C LYS A 32 2.08 13.32 -13.34
N GLY A 33 0.97 14.00 -13.58
CA GLY A 33 0.86 15.46 -13.50
C GLY A 33 -0.03 15.89 -12.34
N LYS A 34 0.15 17.14 -11.89
CA LYS A 34 -0.53 17.74 -10.73
C LYS A 34 -0.27 17.00 -9.42
N ASP A 35 0.89 16.36 -9.29
CA ASP A 35 1.32 15.70 -8.07
C ASP A 35 2.82 15.85 -7.86
N ASP A 36 3.24 15.92 -6.60
CA ASP A 36 4.65 15.98 -6.22
C ASP A 36 5.13 14.57 -5.86
N MET A 37 6.03 14.03 -6.69
CA MET A 37 6.53 12.66 -6.59
C MET A 37 7.78 12.53 -5.72
N ARG A 38 8.24 13.61 -5.06
CA ARG A 38 9.40 13.53 -4.16
C ARG A 38 9.15 12.57 -3.00
N GLN A 39 7.95 12.54 -2.45
CA GLN A 39 7.60 11.62 -1.37
C GLN A 39 7.73 10.17 -1.82
N ASP A 40 7.14 9.81 -2.95
CA ASP A 40 7.29 8.47 -3.55
C ASP A 40 8.76 8.12 -3.78
N ALA A 41 9.54 9.02 -4.36
CA ALA A 41 10.97 8.79 -4.61
C ALA A 41 11.78 8.53 -3.33
N VAL A 42 11.45 9.25 -2.25
CA VAL A 42 12.09 9.06 -0.95
C VAL A 42 11.76 7.71 -0.33
N ILE A 43 10.50 7.27 -0.41
CA ILE A 43 10.11 5.94 0.10
C ILE A 43 10.76 4.84 -0.74
N GLU A 44 10.82 4.98 -2.06
CA GLU A 44 11.54 4.02 -2.93
C GLU A 44 13.03 3.94 -2.58
N GLN A 45 13.69 5.07 -2.29
CA GLN A 45 15.08 5.07 -1.82
C GLN A 45 15.23 4.36 -0.46
N LEU A 46 14.32 4.60 0.48
CA LEU A 46 14.32 3.90 1.76
C LEU A 46 14.10 2.39 1.58
N PHE A 47 13.25 1.97 0.64
CA PHE A 47 13.09 0.55 0.29
C PHE A 47 14.36 -0.05 -0.29
N GLN A 48 15.08 0.66 -1.16
CA GLN A 48 16.39 0.22 -1.66
C GLN A 48 17.40 0.04 -0.53
N VAL A 49 17.39 0.96 0.45
CA VAL A 49 18.24 0.83 1.64
C VAL A 49 17.82 -0.36 2.51
N ILE A 50 16.53 -0.55 2.76
CA ILE A 50 16.03 -1.72 3.50
C ILE A 50 16.42 -3.03 2.82
N ASN A 51 16.36 -3.10 1.48
CA ASN A 51 16.81 -4.25 0.72
C ASN A 51 18.29 -4.57 0.92
N SER A 52 19.13 -3.54 1.13
CA SER A 52 20.55 -3.74 1.40
C SER A 52 20.84 -4.37 2.78
N PHE A 53 19.88 -4.35 3.70
CA PHE A 53 20.00 -5.01 5.01
C PHE A 53 19.68 -6.51 4.96
N MET A 54 18.97 -6.96 3.94
CA MET A 54 18.53 -8.35 3.81
C MET A 54 19.68 -9.22 3.27
N ALA A 55 19.93 -10.38 3.88
CA ALA A 55 20.94 -11.28 3.34
C ALA A 55 20.38 -12.02 2.10
N PRO A 56 21.21 -12.31 1.08
CA PRO A 56 20.75 -13.07 -0.09
C PRO A 56 20.12 -14.42 0.25
N ALA A 57 20.60 -15.07 1.31
CA ALA A 57 20.09 -16.36 1.80
C ALA A 57 18.64 -16.27 2.33
N ASP A 58 18.23 -15.11 2.84
CA ASP A 58 16.88 -14.92 3.38
C ASP A 58 15.82 -14.86 2.27
N ARG A 59 16.24 -14.57 1.03
CA ARG A 59 15.37 -14.38 -0.15
C ARG A 59 14.27 -13.35 0.13
N LEU A 60 14.59 -12.34 0.92
CA LEU A 60 13.72 -11.25 1.32
C LEU A 60 14.08 -10.01 0.50
N HIS A 61 13.11 -9.49 -0.25
CA HIS A 61 13.29 -8.32 -1.08
C HIS A 61 11.96 -7.59 -1.24
N ILE A 62 12.01 -6.25 -1.22
CA ILE A 62 10.91 -5.37 -1.59
C ILE A 62 11.14 -4.96 -3.04
N ARG A 63 10.18 -5.27 -3.92
CA ARG A 63 10.26 -4.84 -5.31
C ARG A 63 10.16 -3.31 -5.39
N THR A 64 11.22 -2.68 -5.89
CA THR A 64 11.28 -1.23 -6.09
C THR A 64 11.13 -0.86 -7.56
N TYR A 65 10.81 0.40 -7.81
CA TYR A 65 10.77 0.98 -9.15
C TYR A 65 11.31 2.41 -9.14
N MET A 66 11.75 2.89 -10.30
CA MET A 66 12.35 4.21 -10.39
C MET A 66 11.28 5.31 -10.42
N VAL A 67 11.46 6.31 -9.55
CA VAL A 67 10.66 7.54 -9.53
C VAL A 67 11.59 8.72 -9.73
N VAL A 68 11.31 9.53 -10.75
CA VAL A 68 12.07 10.73 -11.09
C VAL A 68 11.16 11.95 -10.95
N PRO A 69 11.23 12.67 -9.82
CA PRO A 69 10.53 13.94 -9.66
C PRO A 69 11.12 14.98 -10.62
N LEU A 70 10.29 15.59 -11.47
CA LEU A 70 10.74 16.63 -12.42
C LEU A 70 10.50 18.02 -11.86
N THR A 71 9.33 18.25 -11.27
CA THR A 71 8.94 19.53 -10.64
C THR A 71 8.08 19.27 -9.40
N LYS A 72 7.64 20.34 -8.70
CA LYS A 72 6.66 20.24 -7.59
C LYS A 72 5.27 19.73 -8.02
N ARG A 73 5.03 19.51 -9.33
CA ARG A 73 3.72 19.13 -9.86
C ARG A 73 3.80 18.04 -10.93
N CYS A 74 4.97 17.50 -11.21
CA CYS A 74 5.09 16.38 -12.13
C CYS A 74 6.32 15.51 -11.83
N GLY A 75 6.20 14.25 -12.21
CA GLY A 75 7.29 13.30 -12.20
C GLY A 75 7.02 12.15 -13.17
N VAL A 76 8.06 11.36 -13.40
CA VAL A 76 8.02 10.17 -14.24
C VAL A 76 8.29 8.96 -13.36
N LEU A 77 7.45 7.95 -13.50
CA LEU A 77 7.58 6.68 -12.79
C LEU A 77 7.89 5.60 -13.81
N GLN A 78 8.75 4.67 -13.44
CA GLN A 78 8.92 3.42 -14.16
C GLN A 78 7.62 2.63 -14.15
N TRP A 79 7.22 2.14 -15.32
CA TRP A 79 6.13 1.17 -15.37
C TRP A 79 6.66 -0.22 -14.99
N VAL A 80 6.03 -0.86 -14.01
CA VAL A 80 6.40 -2.23 -13.62
C VAL A 80 5.65 -3.22 -14.51
N ASP A 81 6.38 -3.89 -15.38
CA ASP A 81 5.81 -4.79 -16.37
C ASP A 81 5.28 -6.09 -15.78
N SER A 82 4.27 -6.66 -16.45
CA SER A 82 3.61 -7.91 -16.06
C SER A 82 3.02 -7.85 -14.64
N THR A 83 2.59 -6.68 -14.20
CA THR A 83 1.89 -6.50 -12.93
C THR A 83 0.42 -6.21 -13.17
N MET A 84 -0.42 -6.60 -12.22
CA MET A 84 -1.81 -6.21 -12.17
C MET A 84 -2.18 -5.73 -10.76
N PRO A 85 -3.05 -4.70 -10.61
CA PRO A 85 -3.61 -4.34 -9.32
C PRO A 85 -4.30 -5.53 -8.65
N PHE A 86 -4.07 -5.72 -7.36
CA PHE A 86 -4.63 -6.81 -6.58
C PHE A 86 -6.18 -6.83 -6.67
N GLY A 87 -6.80 -5.65 -6.69
CA GLY A 87 -8.25 -5.49 -6.86
C GLY A 87 -8.80 -5.85 -8.24
N GLU A 88 -7.97 -5.78 -9.28
CA GLU A 88 -8.37 -6.14 -10.65
C GLU A 88 -8.58 -7.65 -10.77
N TRP A 89 -7.69 -8.44 -10.14
CA TRP A 89 -7.82 -9.90 -10.11
C TRP A 89 -9.19 -10.36 -9.59
N PHE A 90 -9.67 -9.77 -8.49
CA PHE A 90 -10.98 -10.13 -7.92
C PHE A 90 -12.12 -9.74 -8.85
N ARG A 91 -12.08 -8.56 -9.46
CA ARG A 91 -13.12 -8.10 -10.39
C ARG A 91 -13.26 -9.03 -11.59
N GLU A 92 -12.15 -9.57 -12.09
CA GLU A 92 -12.14 -10.46 -13.26
C GLU A 92 -12.56 -11.89 -12.92
N ASN A 93 -12.40 -12.32 -11.66
CA ASN A 93 -12.53 -13.73 -11.27
C ASN A 93 -13.65 -14.00 -10.25
N GLU A 94 -14.30 -12.97 -9.68
CA GLU A 94 -15.36 -13.16 -8.67
C GLU A 94 -16.55 -13.93 -9.23
N SER A 95 -16.98 -13.68 -10.47
CA SER A 95 -18.09 -14.41 -11.10
C SER A 95 -17.77 -15.88 -11.39
N LYS A 96 -16.49 -16.20 -11.60
CA LYS A 96 -16.03 -17.57 -11.89
C LYS A 96 -15.95 -18.42 -10.63
N TYR A 97 -15.37 -17.88 -9.55
CA TYR A 97 -15.11 -18.64 -8.32
C TYR A 97 -16.15 -18.40 -7.21
N ARG A 98 -17.02 -17.39 -7.36
CA ARG A 98 -18.13 -17.08 -6.45
C ARG A 98 -19.38 -16.57 -7.20
N PRO A 99 -20.00 -17.38 -8.06
CA PRO A 99 -21.15 -16.93 -8.86
C PRO A 99 -22.34 -16.44 -8.01
N ASP A 100 -22.54 -17.03 -6.83
CA ASP A 100 -23.66 -16.70 -5.93
C ASP A 100 -23.34 -15.58 -4.93
N ALA A 101 -22.10 -15.09 -4.90
CA ALA A 101 -21.70 -14.04 -3.97
C ALA A 101 -22.06 -12.64 -4.51
N PRO A 102 -22.31 -11.66 -3.61
CA PRO A 102 -22.46 -10.28 -4.04
C PRO A 102 -21.19 -9.76 -4.73
N THR A 103 -21.36 -8.98 -5.79
CA THR A 103 -20.26 -8.34 -6.53
C THR A 103 -19.49 -7.35 -5.65
N THR A 104 -18.25 -7.02 -6.05
CA THR A 104 -17.42 -5.98 -5.41
C THR A 104 -18.22 -4.70 -5.14
N MET A 105 -19.01 -4.26 -6.12
CA MET A 105 -19.78 -3.02 -6.05
C MET A 105 -20.94 -3.10 -5.07
N GLN A 106 -21.65 -4.23 -5.03
CA GLN A 106 -22.74 -4.47 -4.08
C GLN A 106 -22.22 -4.54 -2.64
N MET A 107 -21.12 -5.25 -2.40
CA MET A 107 -20.48 -5.30 -1.08
C MET A 107 -20.06 -3.91 -0.60
N ARG A 108 -19.42 -3.13 -1.49
CA ARG A 108 -19.02 -1.74 -1.19
C ARG A 108 -20.23 -0.86 -0.86
N ALA A 109 -21.30 -0.95 -1.63
CA ALA A 109 -22.52 -0.19 -1.38
C ALA A 109 -23.17 -0.56 -0.04
N ALA A 110 -23.22 -1.85 0.31
CA ALA A 110 -23.77 -2.32 1.58
C ALA A 110 -23.01 -1.74 2.79
N VAL A 111 -21.67 -1.77 2.75
CA VAL A 111 -20.84 -1.17 3.81
C VAL A 111 -21.00 0.34 3.86
N HIS A 112 -20.95 1.02 2.70
CA HIS A 112 -21.12 2.47 2.60
C HIS A 112 -22.45 2.94 3.21
N ASN A 113 -23.55 2.25 2.89
CA ASN A 113 -24.89 2.60 3.39
C ASN A 113 -25.01 2.52 4.91
N VAL A 114 -24.30 1.59 5.55
CA VAL A 114 -24.24 1.50 7.02
C VAL A 114 -23.32 2.58 7.59
N HIS A 115 -22.15 2.78 6.98
CA HIS A 115 -21.15 3.76 7.46
C HIS A 115 -21.63 5.21 7.39
N LYS A 116 -22.52 5.53 6.45
CA LYS A 116 -23.10 6.86 6.26
C LYS A 116 -24.18 7.23 7.29
N GLN A 117 -24.71 6.27 8.03
CA GLN A 117 -25.73 6.53 9.06
C GLN A 117 -25.13 7.37 10.19
N LYS A 118 -25.85 8.40 10.65
CA LYS A 118 -25.34 9.36 11.65
C LYS A 118 -25.00 8.72 12.99
N ASP A 119 -25.77 7.72 13.42
CA ASP A 119 -25.65 7.09 14.74
C ASP A 119 -25.12 5.65 14.67
N VAL A 120 -24.30 5.35 13.66
CA VAL A 120 -23.76 3.99 13.47
C VAL A 120 -22.76 3.63 14.58
N THR A 121 -23.04 2.53 15.28
CA THR A 121 -22.17 2.01 16.33
C THR A 121 -21.04 1.14 15.74
N PRO A 122 -19.88 1.01 16.42
CA PRO A 122 -18.83 0.07 16.01
C PRO A 122 -19.34 -1.36 15.85
N LYS A 123 -20.30 -1.78 16.68
CA LYS A 123 -20.92 -3.11 16.60
C LYS A 123 -21.69 -3.29 15.29
N GLN A 124 -22.50 -2.31 14.88
CA GLN A 124 -23.21 -2.37 13.60
C GLN A 124 -22.25 -2.43 12.40
N LYS A 125 -21.11 -1.73 12.46
CA LYS A 125 -20.05 -1.83 11.44
C LYS A 125 -19.43 -3.23 11.39
N LEU A 126 -19.15 -3.82 12.55
CA LEU A 126 -18.66 -5.20 12.64
C LEU A 126 -19.68 -6.22 12.11
N ASP A 127 -20.97 -6.03 12.41
CA ASP A 127 -22.05 -6.93 11.98
C ASP A 127 -22.19 -6.93 10.44
N ILE A 128 -22.19 -5.75 9.80
CA ILE A 128 -22.24 -5.67 8.33
C ILE A 128 -20.97 -6.24 7.70
N PHE A 129 -19.79 -5.93 8.26
CA PHE A 129 -18.52 -6.48 7.79
C PHE A 129 -18.51 -8.01 7.86
N SER A 130 -18.94 -8.58 8.98
CA SER A 130 -19.01 -10.03 9.18
C SER A 130 -19.99 -10.68 8.20
N ARG A 131 -21.13 -10.05 7.93
CA ARG A 131 -22.10 -10.52 6.93
C ARG A 131 -21.52 -10.54 5.52
N VAL A 132 -20.88 -9.46 5.10
CA VAL A 132 -20.21 -9.37 3.78
C VAL A 132 -19.12 -10.42 3.68
N CYS A 133 -18.32 -10.57 4.73
CA CYS A 133 -17.27 -11.56 4.83
C CYS A 133 -17.78 -13.00 4.73
N ALA A 134 -18.92 -13.31 5.35
CA ALA A 134 -19.55 -14.63 5.28
C ALA A 134 -20.10 -14.95 3.88
N GLN A 135 -20.57 -13.95 3.15
CA GLN A 135 -21.11 -14.11 1.79
C GLN A 135 -20.00 -14.22 0.72
N ALA A 136 -18.78 -13.75 1.02
CA ALA A 136 -17.65 -13.73 0.09
C ALA A 136 -16.43 -14.52 0.65
N PRO A 137 -16.35 -15.84 0.39
CA PRO A 137 -15.28 -16.72 0.90
C PRO A 137 -13.99 -16.62 0.08
N PRO A 138 -12.78 -16.42 0.67
CA PRO A 138 -11.55 -16.02 -0.03
C PRO A 138 -11.16 -16.90 -1.25
N ILE A 139 -10.70 -16.26 -2.34
CA ILE A 139 -10.42 -16.86 -3.66
C ILE A 139 -9.02 -16.56 -4.18
N PHE A 140 -8.22 -15.74 -3.51
CA PHE A 140 -6.92 -15.37 -4.03
C PHE A 140 -5.97 -16.57 -4.23
N ARG A 141 -6.15 -17.70 -3.52
CA ARG A 141 -5.41 -18.94 -3.81
C ARG A 141 -5.50 -19.37 -5.29
N PHE A 142 -6.62 -19.07 -5.97
CA PHE A 142 -6.85 -19.44 -7.37
C PHE A 142 -6.01 -18.62 -8.36
N PHE A 143 -5.44 -17.49 -7.94
CA PHE A 143 -4.43 -16.77 -8.70
C PHE A 143 -3.26 -17.67 -9.08
N PHE A 144 -2.72 -18.39 -8.09
CA PHE A 144 -1.55 -19.24 -8.30
C PHE A 144 -1.87 -20.43 -9.22
N TYR A 145 -3.07 -21.01 -9.11
CA TYR A 145 -3.50 -22.10 -10.01
C TYR A 145 -3.74 -21.65 -11.44
N SER A 146 -4.13 -20.38 -11.63
CA SER A 146 -4.42 -19.84 -12.96
C SER A 146 -3.16 -19.36 -13.68
N MET A 147 -2.14 -18.92 -12.92
CA MET A 147 -0.90 -18.37 -13.46
C MET A 147 0.23 -19.41 -13.57
N PHE A 148 0.27 -20.41 -12.68
CA PHE A 148 1.38 -21.36 -12.57
C PHE A 148 0.87 -22.80 -12.61
N TYR A 149 0.98 -23.43 -13.78
CA TYR A 149 0.49 -24.81 -14.00
C TYR A 149 1.43 -25.89 -13.47
N ASP A 150 2.73 -25.60 -13.43
CA ASP A 150 3.75 -26.53 -12.93
C ASP A 150 3.84 -26.47 -11.40
N ALA A 151 3.90 -27.63 -10.74
CA ALA A 151 3.84 -27.73 -9.28
C ALA A 151 5.06 -27.11 -8.59
N GLN A 152 6.26 -27.28 -9.17
CA GLN A 152 7.48 -26.69 -8.64
C GLN A 152 7.42 -25.17 -8.74
N THR A 153 7.09 -24.66 -9.94
CA THR A 153 6.93 -23.23 -10.20
C THR A 153 5.86 -22.63 -9.30
N TRP A 154 4.70 -23.28 -9.17
CA TRP A 154 3.63 -22.85 -8.28
C TRP A 154 4.11 -22.70 -6.82
N PHE A 155 4.86 -23.69 -6.32
CA PHE A 155 5.39 -23.66 -4.96
C PHE A 155 6.40 -22.53 -4.77
N GLU A 156 7.34 -22.38 -5.69
CA GLU A 156 8.37 -21.32 -5.66
C GLU A 156 7.75 -19.92 -5.74
N ARG A 157 6.76 -19.72 -6.62
CA ARG A 157 6.07 -18.43 -6.81
C ARG A 157 5.23 -18.07 -5.59
N ARG A 158 4.57 -19.05 -4.99
CA ARG A 158 3.85 -18.82 -3.73
C ARG A 158 4.80 -18.45 -2.58
N ASP A 159 5.97 -19.06 -2.49
CA ASP A 159 7.00 -18.66 -1.51
C ASP A 159 7.48 -17.21 -1.73
N VAL A 160 7.70 -16.80 -2.98
CA VAL A 160 8.04 -15.40 -3.34
C VAL A 160 6.92 -14.43 -2.94
N TYR A 161 5.65 -14.77 -3.19
CA TYR A 161 4.52 -13.98 -2.73
C TYR A 161 4.53 -13.80 -1.21
N ILE A 162 4.67 -14.89 -0.45
CA ILE A 162 4.64 -14.84 1.02
C ILE A 162 5.78 -13.98 1.56
N ARG A 163 7.00 -14.16 1.04
CA ARG A 163 8.19 -13.39 1.45
C ARG A 163 8.04 -11.91 1.10
N SER A 164 7.63 -11.58 -0.11
CA SER A 164 7.45 -10.18 -0.53
C SER A 164 6.35 -9.48 0.28
N ALA A 165 5.26 -10.18 0.61
CA ALA A 165 4.21 -9.67 1.49
C ALA A 165 4.73 -9.40 2.91
N ALA A 166 5.55 -10.31 3.46
CA ALA A 166 6.12 -10.17 4.80
C ALA A 166 7.05 -8.95 4.92
N VAL A 167 8.03 -8.83 4.01
CA VAL A 167 9.01 -7.73 4.05
C VAL A 167 8.32 -6.38 3.81
N SER A 168 7.41 -6.31 2.83
CA SER A 168 6.67 -5.08 2.52
C SER A 168 5.75 -4.67 3.68
N SER A 169 5.16 -5.62 4.40
CA SER A 169 4.34 -5.36 5.59
C SER A 169 5.16 -4.79 6.74
N MET A 170 6.32 -5.39 7.03
CA MET A 170 7.19 -4.90 8.10
C MET A 170 7.80 -3.53 7.77
N ALA A 171 8.23 -3.32 6.52
CA ALA A 171 8.75 -2.02 6.07
C ALA A 171 7.65 -0.95 6.06
N GLY A 172 6.45 -1.30 5.60
CA GLY A 172 5.27 -0.43 5.63
C GLY A 172 4.92 0.02 7.04
N TRP A 173 4.92 -0.91 8.00
CA TRP A 173 4.72 -0.56 9.41
C TRP A 173 5.84 0.31 9.97
N ALA A 174 7.10 -0.05 9.72
CA ALA A 174 8.25 0.69 10.23
C ALA A 174 8.25 2.14 9.76
N LEU A 175 7.92 2.38 8.48
CA LEU A 175 7.86 3.71 7.86
C LEU A 175 6.49 4.40 8.00
N GLY A 176 5.47 3.70 8.48
CA GLY A 176 4.11 4.24 8.64
C GLY A 176 3.41 4.53 7.31
N ILE A 177 3.58 3.65 6.32
CA ILE A 177 2.98 3.77 4.98
C ILE A 177 1.50 3.43 5.06
N GLY A 178 0.66 4.38 4.65
CA GLY A 178 -0.80 4.25 4.58
C GLY A 178 -1.33 4.21 3.14
N ASP A 179 -2.65 4.30 3.00
CA ASP A 179 -3.39 4.24 1.74
C ASP A 179 -3.16 2.94 0.95
N ARG A 180 -3.09 1.82 1.68
CA ARG A 180 -2.80 0.49 1.12
C ARG A 180 -4.07 -0.24 0.66
N HIS A 181 -4.88 0.42 -0.16
CA HIS A 181 -6.04 -0.20 -0.79
C HIS A 181 -5.64 -1.11 -1.96
N LEU A 182 -6.60 -1.91 -2.45
CA LEU A 182 -6.44 -2.95 -3.47
C LEU A 182 -5.84 -2.48 -4.82
N GLN A 183 -5.77 -1.17 -5.08
CA GLN A 183 -5.22 -0.62 -6.32
C GLN A 183 -3.77 -0.13 -6.17
N ASN A 184 -3.31 0.06 -4.93
CA ASN A 184 -1.94 0.48 -4.62
C ASN A 184 -1.01 -0.70 -4.28
N ILE A 185 -1.53 -1.92 -4.34
CA ILE A 185 -0.78 -3.17 -4.23
C ILE A 185 -0.97 -3.89 -5.55
N LEU A 186 0.12 -4.12 -6.27
CA LEU A 186 0.15 -4.90 -7.50
C LEU A 186 0.73 -6.28 -7.23
N VAL A 187 0.36 -7.25 -8.05
CA VAL A 187 0.97 -8.58 -8.09
C VAL A 187 1.64 -8.75 -9.45
N ASP A 188 2.90 -9.16 -9.48
CA ASP A 188 3.58 -9.58 -10.70
C ASP A 188 3.02 -10.95 -11.14
N THR A 189 2.42 -11.01 -12.32
CA THR A 189 1.78 -12.23 -12.86
C THR A 189 2.78 -13.29 -13.27
N ARG A 190 4.08 -12.97 -13.37
CA ARG A 190 5.14 -13.93 -13.69
C ARG A 190 5.89 -14.40 -12.45
N THR A 191 6.09 -13.54 -11.47
CA THR A 191 6.89 -13.87 -10.27
C THR A 191 6.06 -14.08 -9.01
N ALA A 192 4.80 -13.62 -9.00
CA ALA A 192 3.89 -13.51 -7.85
C ALA A 192 4.38 -12.57 -6.74
N GLU A 193 5.41 -11.77 -7.00
CA GLU A 193 5.92 -10.77 -6.07
C GLU A 193 4.91 -9.61 -5.91
N LEU A 194 4.74 -9.12 -4.69
CA LEU A 194 3.96 -7.92 -4.44
C LEU A 194 4.76 -6.65 -4.71
N VAL A 195 4.13 -5.68 -5.37
CA VAL A 195 4.71 -4.36 -5.66
C VAL A 195 3.79 -3.28 -5.11
N HIS A 196 4.29 -2.49 -4.17
CA HIS A 196 3.53 -1.40 -3.57
C HIS A 196 3.80 -0.11 -4.38
N ILE A 197 2.75 0.56 -4.83
CA ILE A 197 2.84 1.80 -5.61
C ILE A 197 2.15 2.95 -4.89
N ASP A 198 2.36 4.19 -5.36
CA ASP A 198 1.72 5.40 -4.83
C ASP A 198 2.00 5.58 -3.32
N LEU A 199 3.27 5.77 -2.97
CA LEU A 199 3.77 5.72 -1.58
C LEU A 199 3.74 7.09 -0.90
N GLY A 200 3.02 8.06 -1.49
CA GLY A 200 2.97 9.45 -1.01
C GLY A 200 2.33 9.64 0.37
N ILE A 201 1.60 8.65 0.89
CA ILE A 201 1.07 8.66 2.27
C ILE A 201 1.97 7.79 3.15
N ALA A 202 2.99 8.40 3.76
CA ALA A 202 3.93 7.74 4.65
C ALA A 202 3.99 8.43 6.03
N PHE A 203 4.75 7.87 6.97
CA PHE A 203 5.00 8.46 8.28
C PHE A 203 3.73 8.74 9.10
N ASP A 204 2.80 7.78 9.13
CA ASP A 204 1.53 7.82 9.87
C ASP A 204 0.50 8.84 9.36
N LEU A 205 0.74 9.46 8.20
CA LEU A 205 -0.23 10.38 7.58
C LEU A 205 -1.56 9.69 7.24
N GLY A 206 -1.58 8.36 7.09
CA GLY A 206 -2.81 7.58 6.90
C GLY A 206 -3.81 7.68 8.07
N ARG A 207 -3.35 8.00 9.28
CA ARG A 207 -4.20 8.23 10.45
C ARG A 207 -4.86 9.62 10.46
N LEU A 208 -4.38 10.53 9.62
CA LEU A 208 -4.91 11.89 9.48
C LEU A 208 -5.92 12.01 8.32
N LEU A 209 -6.27 10.89 7.69
CA LEU A 209 -7.31 10.83 6.68
C LEU A 209 -8.70 11.01 7.32
N PRO A 210 -9.71 11.48 6.55
CA PRO A 210 -11.08 11.66 7.06
C PRO A 210 -11.65 10.41 7.73
N VAL A 211 -11.35 9.25 7.15
CA VAL A 211 -11.52 7.95 7.78
C VAL A 211 -10.12 7.38 8.00
N PRO A 212 -9.63 7.31 9.26
CA PRO A 212 -8.27 6.89 9.54
C PRO A 212 -8.07 5.41 9.23
N GLU A 213 -6.88 5.06 8.74
CA GLU A 213 -6.45 3.66 8.67
C GLU A 213 -6.06 3.16 10.07
N LEU A 214 -6.76 2.12 10.54
CA LEU A 214 -6.64 1.59 11.90
C LEU A 214 -5.72 0.36 12.02
N VAL A 215 -5.32 -0.22 10.90
CA VAL A 215 -4.43 -1.40 10.85
C VAL A 215 -2.99 -1.01 10.51
N PRO A 216 -1.96 -1.73 11.00
CA PRO A 216 -0.56 -1.38 10.74
C PRO A 216 -0.10 -1.62 9.30
N PHE A 217 -0.73 -2.57 8.60
CA PHE A 217 -0.54 -2.86 7.19
C PHE A 217 -1.72 -3.70 6.68
N ARG A 218 -1.84 -3.86 5.36
CA ARG A 218 -2.87 -4.71 4.76
C ARG A 218 -2.50 -6.19 4.94
N LEU A 219 -3.33 -6.94 5.67
CA LEU A 219 -3.24 -8.39 5.81
C LEU A 219 -4.64 -9.03 5.89
N THR A 220 -5.43 -8.79 4.85
CA THR A 220 -6.83 -9.22 4.78
C THR A 220 -6.96 -10.71 4.46
N ARG A 221 -8.19 -11.22 4.43
CA ARG A 221 -8.47 -12.66 4.28
C ARG A 221 -8.00 -13.19 2.94
N GLU A 222 -8.10 -12.41 1.86
CA GLU A 222 -7.57 -12.78 0.55
C GLU A 222 -6.04 -12.85 0.55
N MET A 223 -5.36 -11.94 1.25
CA MET A 223 -3.91 -11.99 1.33
C MET A 223 -3.43 -13.24 2.07
N GLN A 224 -4.11 -13.58 3.17
CA GLN A 224 -3.88 -14.82 3.93
C GLN A 224 -4.18 -16.06 3.08
N ASP A 225 -5.21 -16.00 2.25
CA ASP A 225 -5.62 -17.09 1.36
C ASP A 225 -4.53 -17.51 0.38
N GLY A 226 -3.85 -16.51 -0.20
CA GLY A 226 -2.73 -16.73 -1.12
C GLY A 226 -1.54 -17.45 -0.49
N MET A 227 -1.44 -17.45 0.84
CA MET A 227 -0.35 -18.14 1.55
C MET A 227 -0.57 -19.66 1.60
N GLY A 228 -1.80 -20.13 1.33
CA GLY A 228 -2.15 -21.54 1.35
C GLY A 228 -2.45 -22.08 2.76
N MET A 229 -2.36 -23.41 2.92
CA MET A 229 -2.87 -24.10 4.11
C MET A 229 -2.19 -23.72 5.44
N PHE A 230 -0.91 -23.36 5.41
CA PHE A 230 -0.18 -22.97 6.61
C PHE A 230 -0.42 -21.52 7.00
N GLY A 231 -1.07 -20.74 6.12
CA GLY A 231 -1.42 -19.35 6.38
C GLY A 231 -0.26 -18.52 6.89
N LEU A 232 -0.48 -17.87 8.03
CA LEU A 232 0.44 -16.92 8.65
C LEU A 232 1.56 -17.57 9.46
N GLU A 233 1.34 -18.76 10.04
CA GLU A 233 2.22 -19.32 11.07
C GLU A 233 3.53 -19.91 10.53
N ALA A 234 3.64 -20.12 9.21
CA ALA A 234 4.84 -20.68 8.58
C ALA A 234 5.75 -19.57 8.02
N THR A 235 6.03 -19.61 6.71
CA THR A 235 6.99 -18.74 6.03
C THR A 235 6.71 -17.25 6.28
N PHE A 236 5.45 -16.83 6.38
CA PHE A 236 5.10 -15.43 6.55
C PHE A 236 5.64 -14.85 7.86
N LYS A 237 5.29 -15.45 9.00
CA LYS A 237 5.70 -15.00 10.33
C LYS A 237 7.22 -15.05 10.52
N GLU A 238 7.87 -16.09 10.03
CA GLU A 238 9.33 -16.18 10.08
C GLU A 238 10.00 -15.12 9.19
N SER A 239 9.48 -14.88 7.98
CA SER A 239 9.98 -13.82 7.11
C SER A 239 9.78 -12.42 7.72
N CYS A 240 8.65 -12.19 8.41
CA CYS A 240 8.40 -10.97 9.17
C CYS A 240 9.41 -10.80 10.30
N ARG A 241 9.71 -11.88 11.03
CA ARG A 241 10.70 -11.88 12.11
C ARG A 241 12.08 -11.49 11.60
N VAL A 242 12.57 -12.17 10.55
CA VAL A 242 13.88 -11.87 9.95
C VAL A 242 13.92 -10.45 9.39
N ALA A 243 12.90 -10.02 8.64
CA ALA A 243 12.84 -8.67 8.08
C ALA A 243 12.88 -7.58 9.16
N LEU A 244 12.08 -7.75 10.22
CA LEU A 244 12.03 -6.80 11.32
C LEU A 244 13.35 -6.77 12.09
N ASP A 245 13.93 -7.93 12.38
CA ASP A 245 15.22 -8.05 13.07
C ASP A 245 16.31 -7.27 12.31
N LYS A 246 16.44 -7.49 11.00
CA LYS A 246 17.40 -6.77 10.15
C LYS A 246 17.17 -5.27 10.11
N MET A 247 15.90 -4.82 10.09
CA MET A 247 15.60 -3.39 10.18
C MET A 247 15.92 -2.79 11.55
N ARG A 248 15.76 -3.55 12.64
CA ARG A 248 16.13 -3.10 13.99
C ARG A 248 17.64 -3.02 14.18
N GLU A 249 18.40 -4.02 13.71
CA GLU A 249 19.86 -4.02 13.69
C GLU A 249 20.41 -2.77 12.97
N ASN A 250 19.74 -2.36 11.89
CA ASN A 250 20.13 -1.23 11.04
C ASN A 250 19.31 0.05 11.28
N ALA A 251 18.61 0.15 12.42
CA ALA A 251 17.70 1.27 12.71
C ALA A 251 18.39 2.64 12.63
N ARG A 252 19.66 2.71 13.03
CA ARG A 252 20.47 3.93 12.99
C ARG A 252 20.63 4.47 11.56
N VAL A 253 20.77 3.59 10.56
CA VAL A 253 20.90 3.99 9.15
C VAL A 253 19.60 4.61 8.67
N VAL A 254 18.46 3.95 8.92
CA VAL A 254 17.12 4.46 8.56
C VAL A 254 16.87 5.83 9.19
N ILE A 255 17.12 5.96 10.50
CA ILE A 255 16.94 7.23 11.22
C ILE A 255 17.87 8.32 10.68
N THR A 256 19.10 7.98 10.29
CA THR A 256 20.05 8.94 9.72
C THR A 256 19.56 9.49 8.38
N ILE A 257 19.06 8.62 7.49
CA ILE A 257 18.48 9.04 6.21
C ILE A 257 17.28 9.96 6.44
N LEU A 258 16.39 9.60 7.37
CA LEU A 258 15.24 10.44 7.70
C LEU A 258 15.66 11.80 8.29
N ASN A 259 16.72 11.87 9.08
CA ASN A 259 17.25 13.13 9.59
C ASN A 259 17.84 14.01 8.48
N VAL A 260 18.45 13.42 7.44
CA VAL A 260 18.87 14.17 6.25
C VAL A 260 17.66 14.72 5.51
N LEU A 261 16.60 13.91 5.33
CA LEU A 261 15.36 14.31 4.68
C LEU A 261 14.61 15.42 5.45
N LYS A 262 14.73 15.46 6.78
CA LYS A 262 14.18 16.54 7.59
C LYS A 262 14.75 17.92 7.21
N VAL A 263 15.99 17.98 6.73
CA VAL A 263 16.65 19.24 6.35
C VAL A 263 16.26 19.66 4.92
N ASP A 264 15.67 18.77 4.11
CA ASP A 264 15.23 19.09 2.75
C ASP A 264 14.03 20.07 2.80
N PRO A 265 14.19 21.33 2.35
CA PRO A 265 13.12 22.33 2.38
C PRO A 265 11.99 22.03 1.38
N LEU A 266 12.18 21.07 0.48
CA LEU A 266 11.19 20.66 -0.51
C LEU A 266 10.41 19.41 -0.08
N TYR A 267 10.83 18.73 0.98
CA TYR A 267 10.11 17.59 1.51
C TYR A 267 8.95 18.05 2.39
N MET A 268 7.76 17.52 2.12
CA MET A 268 6.55 17.89 2.84
C MET A 268 6.22 16.83 3.88
N TRP A 269 6.29 17.21 5.16
CA TRP A 269 5.96 16.34 6.30
C TRP A 269 4.49 16.42 6.71
N SER A 270 3.74 17.40 6.20
CA SER A 270 2.33 17.61 6.48
C SER A 270 1.45 17.36 5.25
N LEU A 271 0.22 16.89 5.47
CA LEU A 271 -0.80 16.84 4.42
C LEU A 271 -1.29 18.25 4.14
N ILE A 272 -0.97 18.80 2.96
CA ILE A 272 -1.57 20.06 2.49
C ILE A 272 -3.11 19.89 2.48
N PRO A 273 -3.89 20.91 2.88
CA PRO A 273 -5.35 20.89 2.75
C PRO A 273 -5.83 20.47 1.35
N LEU A 274 -5.13 20.84 0.28
CA LEU A 274 -5.43 20.42 -1.10
C LEU A 274 -5.31 18.91 -1.33
N ARG A 275 -4.38 18.24 -0.65
CA ARG A 275 -4.27 16.76 -0.68
C ARG A 275 -5.37 16.13 0.16
N ARG A 276 -5.71 16.70 1.32
CA ARG A 276 -6.89 16.27 2.10
C ARG A 276 -8.17 16.37 1.26
N ASP A 277 -8.45 17.52 0.65
CA ASP A 277 -9.58 17.74 -0.26
C ASP A 277 -9.59 16.75 -1.42
N LYS A 278 -8.44 16.44 -2.04
CA LYS A 278 -8.34 15.49 -3.15
C LYS A 278 -8.65 14.06 -2.67
N ILE A 279 -8.17 13.68 -1.49
CA ILE A 279 -8.45 12.37 -0.87
C ILE A 279 -9.93 12.31 -0.45
N GLU A 280 -10.47 13.37 0.15
CA GLU A 280 -11.89 13.52 0.49
C GLU A 280 -12.80 13.40 -0.75
N ARG A 281 -12.44 14.07 -1.86
CA ARG A 281 -13.14 13.98 -3.15
C ARG A 281 -13.06 12.59 -3.78
N THR A 282 -11.98 11.85 -3.53
CA THR A 282 -11.85 10.45 -3.98
C THR A 282 -12.65 9.51 -3.08
N ALA A 283 -12.81 9.86 -1.80
CA ALA A 283 -13.60 9.13 -0.83
C ALA A 283 -15.12 9.35 -0.99
N SER A 284 -15.54 10.51 -1.49
CA SER A 284 -16.94 10.87 -1.69
C SER A 284 -17.35 10.80 -3.17
N ILE A 285 -17.97 9.69 -3.57
CA ILE A 285 -18.66 9.60 -4.87
C ILE A 285 -19.95 10.42 -4.74
N ASN A 286 -19.98 11.59 -5.40
CA ASN A 286 -21.06 12.57 -5.53
C ASN A 286 -21.15 13.66 -4.44
N SER A 287 -20.59 14.84 -4.73
CA SER A 287 -21.32 16.12 -4.58
C SER A 287 -20.69 17.25 -5.40
N THR A 288 -21.55 18.14 -5.87
CA THR A 288 -21.29 19.24 -6.81
C THR A 288 -20.72 20.46 -6.09
N ARG A 289 -19.66 21.07 -6.68
CA ARG A 289 -19.10 22.44 -6.52
C ARG A 289 -19.29 23.20 -5.19
N MET A 290 -18.18 23.71 -4.64
CA MET A 290 -17.96 25.15 -4.36
C MET A 290 -16.46 25.47 -4.42
N SER A 291 -16.10 26.57 -5.10
CA SER A 291 -14.75 27.11 -5.21
C SER A 291 -14.44 28.01 -4.01
N SER A 292 -13.61 27.57 -3.08
CA SER A 292 -12.94 28.44 -2.12
C SER A 292 -11.54 28.79 -2.66
N GLN A 293 -11.24 30.08 -2.69
CA GLN A 293 -9.92 30.60 -3.04
C GLN A 293 -8.86 30.10 -2.04
N PRO A 294 -7.60 29.84 -2.48
CA PRO A 294 -6.55 29.46 -1.56
C PRO A 294 -6.11 30.69 -0.77
N ASN A 295 -6.45 30.72 0.53
CA ASN A 295 -5.92 31.71 1.45
C ASN A 295 -4.40 31.56 1.60
N ALA A 296 -3.75 32.72 1.73
CA ALA A 296 -2.32 32.93 1.70
C ALA A 296 -1.51 32.02 2.65
N ALA A 297 -0.33 31.62 2.17
CA ALA A 297 0.63 30.79 2.88
C ALA A 297 1.05 31.42 4.22
N LEU A 298 0.70 30.74 5.32
CA LEU A 298 1.29 30.98 6.64
C LEU A 298 2.76 30.48 6.66
N PRO A 299 3.60 30.96 7.59
CA PRO A 299 5.04 30.69 7.59
C PRO A 299 5.32 29.20 7.86
N MET A 300 5.71 28.47 6.82
CA MET A 300 5.77 26.99 6.79
C MET A 300 6.87 26.35 7.67
N ASN A 301 7.91 27.07 8.10
CA ASN A 301 9.14 26.39 8.53
C ASN A 301 9.17 25.84 9.96
N ALA A 302 8.36 26.35 10.89
CA ALA A 302 8.44 25.93 12.30
C ALA A 302 7.54 24.72 12.61
N GLU A 303 6.35 24.66 12.02
CA GLU A 303 5.42 23.54 12.22
C GLU A 303 5.83 22.30 11.44
N ASP A 304 6.30 22.45 10.19
CA ASP A 304 6.76 21.31 9.39
C ASP A 304 7.99 20.63 10.02
N ASN A 305 8.89 21.41 10.64
CA ASN A 305 10.03 20.85 11.38
C ASN A 305 9.62 20.08 12.65
N LYS A 306 8.54 20.49 13.31
CA LYS A 306 7.97 19.75 14.45
C LYS A 306 7.36 18.43 13.97
N GLU A 307 6.60 18.45 12.88
CA GLU A 307 5.97 17.25 12.32
C GLU A 307 7.00 16.25 11.80
N ALA A 308 8.06 16.74 11.14
CA ALA A 308 9.20 15.93 10.74
C ALA A 308 9.85 15.24 11.94
N SER A 309 10.12 16.00 13.00
CA SER A 309 10.73 15.46 14.23
C SER A 309 9.84 14.42 14.90
N ARG A 310 8.52 14.64 14.91
CA ARG A 310 7.53 13.69 15.45
C ARG A 310 7.51 12.39 14.65
N SER A 311 7.47 12.50 13.33
CA SER A 311 7.47 11.36 12.39
C SER A 311 8.72 10.49 12.58
N ILE A 312 9.90 11.12 12.62
CA ILE A 312 11.18 10.43 12.83
C ILE A 312 11.22 9.77 14.21
N LEU A 313 10.71 10.44 15.25
CA LEU A 313 10.63 9.88 16.59
C LEU A 313 9.71 8.64 16.62
N HIS A 314 8.59 8.64 15.90
CA HIS A 314 7.72 7.46 15.80
C HIS A 314 8.41 6.28 15.11
N VAL A 315 9.07 6.51 13.97
CA VAL A 315 9.85 5.47 13.28
C VAL A 315 10.95 4.93 14.21
N GLY A 316 11.68 5.82 14.87
CA GLY A 316 12.71 5.46 15.84
C GLY A 316 12.17 4.66 17.02
N LYS A 317 10.97 4.98 17.54
CA LYS A 317 10.30 4.21 18.59
C LYS A 317 9.87 2.82 18.13
N ARG A 318 9.40 2.66 16.89
CA ARG A 318 9.03 1.35 16.32
C ARG A 318 10.24 0.44 16.15
N LEU A 319 11.33 0.97 15.60
CA LEU A 319 12.54 0.21 15.34
C LEU A 319 13.35 -0.07 16.62
N ASN A 320 13.33 0.81 17.61
CA ASN A 320 14.03 0.61 18.89
C ASN A 320 13.11 0.15 20.03
N ALA A 321 11.99 -0.53 19.71
CA ALA A 321 11.04 -0.95 20.73
C ALA A 321 11.64 -2.04 21.64
N ASN A 322 11.40 -1.93 22.95
CA ASN A 322 11.92 -2.86 23.98
C ASN A 322 11.19 -4.22 24.03
N ILE A 323 10.29 -4.49 23.09
CA ILE A 323 9.61 -5.79 22.94
C ILE A 323 10.45 -6.70 22.04
N SER A 324 10.42 -8.01 22.30
CA SER A 324 11.08 -8.99 21.42
C SER A 324 10.56 -8.88 19.99
N VAL A 325 11.40 -9.21 19.00
CA VAL A 325 11.02 -9.17 17.58
C VAL A 325 9.80 -10.07 17.33
N GLU A 326 9.81 -11.27 17.88
CA GLU A 326 8.69 -12.21 17.77
C GLU A 326 7.41 -11.68 18.42
N GLY A 327 7.51 -11.10 19.62
CA GLY A 327 6.37 -10.48 20.31
C GLY A 327 5.77 -9.34 19.48
N GLN A 328 6.62 -8.49 18.90
CA GLN A 328 6.17 -7.40 18.02
C GLN A 328 5.46 -7.94 16.78
N VAL A 329 6.04 -8.93 16.09
CA VAL A 329 5.44 -9.50 14.89
C VAL A 329 4.06 -10.09 15.20
N ASN A 330 3.93 -10.83 16.31
CA ASN A 330 2.65 -11.38 16.74
C ASN A 330 1.60 -10.29 17.01
N GLU A 331 1.98 -9.25 17.74
CA GLU A 331 1.09 -8.12 18.03
C GLU A 331 0.64 -7.43 16.73
N LEU A 332 1.56 -7.20 15.80
CA LEU A 332 1.25 -6.54 14.52
C LEU A 332 0.34 -7.38 13.63
N ILE A 333 0.57 -8.69 13.57
CA ILE A 333 -0.31 -9.61 12.83
C ILE A 333 -1.71 -9.58 13.44
N GLN A 334 -1.83 -9.69 14.76
CA GLN A 334 -3.13 -9.61 15.45
C GLN A 334 -3.86 -8.30 15.14
N GLN A 335 -3.18 -7.15 15.22
CA GLN A 335 -3.74 -5.84 14.88
C GLN A 335 -4.14 -5.74 13.40
N ALA A 336 -3.34 -6.28 12.48
CA ALA A 336 -3.61 -6.24 11.05
C ALA A 336 -4.82 -7.11 10.64
N THR A 337 -5.10 -8.16 11.41
CA THR A 337 -6.20 -9.10 11.16
C THR A 337 -7.45 -8.85 12.02
N ASP A 338 -7.43 -7.90 12.94
CA ASP A 338 -8.53 -7.65 13.87
C ASP A 338 -9.82 -7.20 13.13
N PRO A 339 -10.91 -7.99 13.17
CA PRO A 339 -12.17 -7.64 12.52
C PRO A 339 -12.79 -6.32 13.03
N ASN A 340 -12.55 -5.95 14.29
CA ASN A 340 -13.06 -4.69 14.84
C ASN A 340 -12.38 -3.49 14.19
N SER A 341 -11.07 -3.57 13.94
CA SER A 341 -10.31 -2.53 13.25
C SER A 341 -10.64 -2.51 11.76
N LEU A 342 -10.66 -3.68 11.11
CA LEU A 342 -10.98 -3.83 9.68
C LEU A 342 -12.40 -3.35 9.33
N SER A 343 -13.40 -3.63 10.16
CA SER A 343 -14.79 -3.21 9.92
C SER A 343 -15.02 -1.69 9.97
N ARG A 344 -14.10 -0.94 10.59
CA ARG A 344 -14.19 0.52 10.72
C ARG A 344 -13.44 1.27 9.62
N MET A 345 -12.73 0.55 8.74
CA MET A 345 -11.99 1.11 7.63
C MET A 345 -12.90 1.73 6.57
N PHE A 346 -12.34 2.63 5.76
CA PHE A 346 -13.02 3.22 4.61
C PHE A 346 -13.46 2.14 3.61
N GLU A 347 -14.67 2.24 3.05
CA GLU A 347 -15.21 1.21 2.14
C GLU A 347 -14.38 1.04 0.85
N GLY A 348 -13.70 2.11 0.40
CA GLY A 348 -12.79 2.04 -0.75
C GLY A 348 -11.50 1.27 -0.46
N TRP A 349 -11.14 1.11 0.82
CA TRP A 349 -10.05 0.22 1.24
C TRP A 349 -10.44 -1.26 1.07
N SER A 350 -11.75 -1.55 1.07
CA SER A 350 -12.36 -2.85 0.80
C SER A 350 -11.75 -3.96 1.67
N ALA A 351 -11.96 -3.85 2.99
CA ALA A 351 -11.34 -4.71 3.99
C ALA A 351 -11.81 -6.18 3.96
N TRP A 352 -12.94 -6.44 3.29
CA TRP A 352 -13.50 -7.79 3.15
C TRP A 352 -12.74 -8.66 2.14
N TYR A 353 -11.94 -8.05 1.24
CA TYR A 353 -10.98 -8.74 0.39
C TYR A 353 -9.65 -8.87 1.13
#